data_AF-A0A8T4CVI7-F1
#
_entry.id   AF-A0A8T4CVI7-F1
#
_cell.length_a   1.000
_cell.length_b   1.000
_cell.length_c   1.000
_cell.angle_alpha   90.00
_cell.angle_beta   90.00
_cell.angle_gamma   90.00
#
_symmetry.space_group_name_H-M   'P 1'
#
loop_
_entity.id
_entity.type
_entity.pdbx_description
1 polymer ?
#
loop_
_entity_poly.entity_id
_entity_poly.type
_entity_poly.pdbx_seq_one_letter_code
_entity_poly.pdbx_strand_id
1 'polypeptide(L)'
;MSDQSELPPVRSFWYWVLFRGCLLWGVPCCILLAALRYASGQTTFMAGVIDALPFGMLGGVIYGMGAYGYKLHQAAKHRIKLRKNEDGQ
;
A
#
# COMPACT_ATOMS: atom_id res chain seq x y z
N MET A 1 14.17 25.09 23.02
CA MET A 1 14.26 23.65 23.32
C MET A 1 13.00 22.99 22.78
N SER A 2 12.91 22.89 21.46
CA SER A 2 11.68 22.54 20.76
C SER A 2 12.06 22.19 19.33
N ASP A 3 12.62 20.99 19.16
CA ASP A 3 12.66 20.32 17.88
C ASP A 3 12.38 18.85 18.13
N GLN A 4 11.15 18.57 18.59
CA GLN A 4 10.63 17.22 18.47
C GLN A 4 10.46 16.97 16.98
N SER A 5 11.45 16.30 16.40
CA SER A 5 11.36 15.65 15.10
C SER A 5 10.35 14.50 15.19
N GLU A 6 9.07 14.85 15.45
CA GLU A 6 7.93 13.94 15.40
C GLU A 6 7.82 13.45 13.96
N LEU A 7 8.53 12.36 13.68
CA LEU A 7 8.26 11.51 12.54
C LEU A 7 6.74 11.31 12.50
N PRO A 8 6.05 11.63 11.39
CA PRO A 8 4.60 11.54 11.34
C PRO A 8 4.22 10.12 11.80
N PRO A 9 3.25 9.99 12.72
CA PRO A 9 2.92 8.69 13.30
C PRO A 9 2.71 7.71 12.15
N VAL A 10 3.51 6.64 12.15
CA VAL A 10 3.39 5.60 11.14
C VAL A 10 2.00 5.01 11.33
N ARG A 11 1.04 5.50 10.53
CA ARG A 11 -0.35 5.05 10.58
C ARG A 11 -0.38 3.53 10.55
N SER A 12 -1.26 2.95 11.36
CA SER A 12 -1.36 1.51 11.59
C SER A 12 -1.20 0.71 10.30
N PHE A 13 -0.41 -0.37 10.35
CA PHE A 13 -0.17 -1.31 9.26
C PHE A 13 -1.43 -1.59 8.42
N TRP A 14 -2.54 -1.87 9.10
CA TRP A 14 -3.85 -2.11 8.50
C TRP A 14 -4.40 -0.96 7.64
N TYR A 15 -4.14 0.30 8.00
CA TYR A 15 -4.51 1.45 7.18
C TYR A 15 -3.73 1.47 5.85
N TRP A 16 -2.45 1.11 5.88
CA TRP A 16 -1.64 1.04 4.67
C TRP A 16 -2.02 -0.15 3.78
N VAL A 17 -2.29 -1.31 4.38
CA VAL A 17 -2.69 -2.51 3.65
C VAL A 17 -4.10 -2.40 3.08
N LEU A 18 -5.08 -1.99 3.90
CA LEU A 18 -6.48 -1.89 3.46
C LEU A 18 -6.72 -0.66 2.59
N PHE A 19 -6.25 0.52 3.02
CA PHE A 19 -6.61 1.77 2.35
C PHE A 19 -5.71 2.05 1.14
N ARG A 20 -4.39 1.87 1.28
CA ARG A 20 -3.44 2.12 0.18
C ARG A 20 -3.21 0.91 -0.72
N GLY A 21 -3.27 -0.29 -0.16
CA GLY A 21 -3.15 -1.54 -0.90
C GLY A 21 -4.46 -1.94 -1.58
N CYS A 22 -5.46 -2.37 -0.80
CA CYS A 22 -6.72 -2.87 -1.36
C CYS A 22 -7.56 -1.77 -2.04
N LEU A 23 -7.69 -0.58 -1.44
CA LEU A 23 -8.56 0.45 -2.00
C LEU A 23 -7.94 1.15 -3.22
N LEU A 24 -6.67 1.56 -3.11
CA LEU A 24 -6.01 2.34 -4.16
C LEU A 24 -5.42 1.49 -5.29
N TRP A 25 -5.08 0.23 -5.03
CA TRP A 25 -4.48 -0.67 -6.02
C TRP A 25 -5.39 -1.85 -6.36
N GLY A 26 -6.07 -2.42 -5.37
CA GLY A 26 -7.00 -3.53 -5.59
C GLY A 26 -8.23 -3.15 -6.42
N VAL A 27 -8.83 -1.98 -6.18
CA VAL A 27 -10.00 -1.50 -6.95
C VAL A 27 -9.68 -1.28 -8.43
N PRO A 28 -8.64 -0.52 -8.82
CA PRO A 28 -8.31 -0.38 -10.24
C PRO A 28 -7.90 -1.70 -10.88
N CYS A 29 -7.24 -2.61 -10.15
CA CYS A 29 -6.90 -3.94 -10.67
C CYS A 29 -8.15 -4.80 -10.92
N CYS A 30 -9.15 -4.77 -10.02
CA CYS A 30 -10.44 -5.42 -10.21
C CYS A 30 -11.19 -4.86 -11.42
N ILE A 31 -11.22 -3.53 -11.56
CA ILE A 31 -11.88 -2.85 -12.69
C ILE A 31 -11.19 -3.22 -14.01
N LEU A 32 -9.86 -3.26 -14.05
CA LEU A 32 -9.10 -3.64 -15.25
C LEU A 32 -9.36 -5.10 -15.65
N LEU A 33 -9.37 -6.02 -14.69
CA LEU A 33 -9.67 -7.44 -14.93
C LEU A 33 -11.12 -7.65 -15.39
N ALA A 34 -12.07 -6.95 -14.77
CA ALA A 34 -13.47 -6.99 -15.19
C ALA A 34 -13.67 -6.43 -16.60
N ALA A 35 -12.98 -5.34 -16.94
CA ALA A 35 -13.00 -4.76 -18.29
C ALA A 35 -12.43 -5.73 -19.33
N LEU A 36 -11.33 -6.42 -18.99
CA LEU A 36 -10.73 -7.46 -19.84
C LEU A 36 -11.71 -8.62 -20.08
N ARG A 37 -12.36 -9.14 -19.04
CA ARG A 37 -13.33 -10.24 -19.17
C ARG A 37 -14.59 -9.83 -19.93
N TYR A 38 -15.04 -8.60 -19.75
CA TYR A 38 -16.13 -8.03 -20.54
C TYR A 38 -15.76 -7.90 -22.02
N ALA A 39 -14.54 -7.41 -22.32
CA ALA A 39 -14.03 -7.31 -23.69
C ALA A 39 -13.84 -8.68 -24.36
N SER A 40 -13.50 -9.72 -23.60
CA SER A 40 -13.42 -11.10 -24.08
C SER A 40 -14.78 -11.79 -24.26
N GLY A 41 -15.90 -11.11 -23.95
CA GLY A 41 -17.26 -11.65 -24.12
C GLY A 41 -17.60 -12.82 -23.18
N GLN A 42 -16.78 -13.08 -22.15
CA GLN A 42 -16.95 -14.25 -21.28
C GLN A 42 -18.07 -14.06 -20.25
N THR A 43 -18.25 -12.84 -19.73
CA THR A 43 -19.18 -12.57 -18.62
C THR A 43 -19.70 -11.14 -18.63
N THR A 44 -20.84 -10.90 -17.98
CA THR A 44 -21.30 -9.54 -17.65
C THR A 44 -20.30 -8.82 -16.75
N PHE A 45 -20.15 -7.51 -16.93
CA PHE A 45 -19.15 -6.70 -16.24
C PHE A 45 -19.20 -6.87 -14.71
N MET A 46 -20.42 -6.88 -14.13
CA MET A 46 -20.63 -7.07 -12.69
C MET A 46 -20.14 -8.43 -12.18
N ALA A 47 -20.39 -9.52 -12.91
CA ALA A 47 -19.88 -10.83 -12.56
C ALA A 47 -18.34 -10.86 -12.62
N GLY A 48 -17.76 -10.22 -13.63
CA GLY A 48 -16.31 -10.07 -13.77
C GLY A 48 -15.65 -9.31 -12.61
N VAL A 49 -16.32 -8.29 -12.06
CA VAL A 49 -15.83 -7.54 -10.87
C VAL A 49 -15.84 -8.42 -9.62
N ILE A 50 -16.91 -9.19 -9.39
CA ILE A 50 -17.02 -10.08 -8.23
C ILE A 50 -15.97 -11.20 -8.27
N ASP A 51 -15.70 -11.73 -9.46
CA ASP A 51 -14.70 -12.78 -9.65
C ASP A 51 -13.26 -12.25 -9.55
N ALA A 52 -13.04 -10.98 -9.89
CA ALA A 52 -11.74 -10.32 -9.79
C ALA A 52 -11.41 -9.78 -8.39
N LEU A 53 -12.41 -9.61 -7.53
CA LEU A 53 -12.29 -9.15 -6.14
C LEU A 53 -11.23 -9.91 -5.31
N PRO A 54 -11.19 -11.26 -5.29
CA PRO A 54 -10.16 -11.99 -4.54
C PRO A 54 -8.75 -11.70 -5.07
N PHE A 55 -8.58 -11.59 -6.39
CA PHE A 55 -7.28 -11.28 -7.01
C PHE A 55 -6.84 -9.84 -6.74
N GLY A 56 -7.76 -8.88 -6.82
CA GLY A 56 -7.47 -7.48 -6.49
C GLY A 56 -7.19 -7.26 -5.01
N MET A 57 -7.85 -8.01 -4.11
CA MET A 57 -7.51 -8.01 -2.68
C MET A 57 -6.12 -8.59 -2.43
N LEU A 58 -5.79 -9.75 -3.02
CA LEU A 58 -4.46 -10.35 -2.91
C LEU A 58 -3.35 -9.40 -3.40
N GLY A 59 -3.53 -8.81 -4.58
CA GLY A 59 -2.60 -7.83 -5.13
C GLY A 59 -2.48 -6.58 -4.25
N GLY A 60 -3.61 -6.09 -3.73
CA GLY A 60 -3.65 -4.98 -2.80
C GLY A 60 -2.90 -5.26 -1.49
N VAL A 61 -3.06 -6.46 -0.91
CA VAL A 61 -2.38 -6.86 0.32
C VAL A 61 -0.87 -6.93 0.13
N ILE A 62 -0.41 -7.58 -0.94
CA ILE A 62 1.03 -7.71 -1.26
C ILE A 62 1.65 -6.32 -1.45
N TYR A 63 1.01 -5.45 -2.23
CA TYR A 63 1.47 -4.09 -2.45
C TYR A 63 1.51 -3.27 -1.15
N GLY A 64 0.45 -3.36 -0.35
CA GLY A 64 0.34 -2.68 0.94
C GLY A 64 1.42 -3.11 1.93
N MET A 65 1.73 -4.41 2.00
CA MET A 65 2.83 -4.94 2.82
C MET A 65 4.19 -4.40 2.36
N GLY A 66 4.46 -4.41 1.05
CA GLY A 66 5.71 -3.91 0.50
C GLY A 66 5.91 -2.42 0.78
N ALA A 67 4.86 -1.60 0.59
CA ALA A 67 4.90 -0.17 0.84
C ALA A 67 5.10 0.17 2.33
N TYR A 68 4.48 -0.60 3.23
CA TYR A 68 4.68 -0.45 4.68
C TYR A 68 6.11 -0.81 5.08
N GLY A 69 6.63 -1.95 4.61
CA GLY A 69 8.00 -2.38 4.86
C GLY A 69 9.04 -1.35 4.41
N TYR A 70 8.84 -0.77 3.21
CA TYR A 70 9.71 0.27 2.69
C TYR A 70 9.73 1.53 3.57
N LYS A 71 8.56 1.98 4.06
CA LYS A 71 8.48 3.12 4.99
C LYS A 71 9.14 2.83 6.33
N LEU A 72 8.98 1.62 6.86
CA LEU A 72 9.63 1.22 8.11
C LEU A 72 11.16 1.27 7.98
N HIS A 73 11.66 0.82 6.83
CA HIS A 73 13.08 0.82 6.53
C HIS A 73 13.64 2.24 6.33
N GLN A 74 12.88 3.13 5.68
CA GLN A 74 13.24 4.55 5.60
C GLN A 74 13.25 5.24 6.96
N ALA A 75 12.26 4.97 7.82
CA ALA A 75 12.21 5.51 9.17
C ALA A 75 13.40 5.03 10.03
N ALA A 76 13.79 3.76 9.90
CA ALA A 76 14.98 3.23 10.58
C ALA A 76 16.28 3.90 10.09
N LYS A 77 16.44 4.07 8.76
CA LYS A 77 17.59 4.78 8.19
C LYS A 77 17.65 6.24 8.65
N HIS A 78 16.51 6.92 8.74
CA HIS A 78 16.45 8.31 9.21
C HIS A 78 16.92 8.44 10.67
N ARG A 79 16.51 7.51 11.55
CA ARG A 79 16.94 7.48 12.96
C ARG A 79 18.44 7.28 13.13
N ILE A 80 19.04 6.40 12.31
CA ILE A 80 20.49 6.17 12.34
C ILE A 80 21.25 7.41 11.85
N LYS A 81 20.72 8.10 10.84
CA LYS A 81 21.33 9.33 10.31
C LYS A 81 21.30 10.48 11.31
N LEU A 82 20.23 10.62 12.08
CA LEU A 82 20.12 11.63 13.15
C LEU A 82 21.16 11.40 14.26
N ARG A 83 21.28 10.17 14.77
CA ARG A 83 22.29 9.84 15.80
C ARG A 83 23.72 10.15 15.36
N LYS A 84 24.05 9.80 14.11
CA LYS A 84 25.40 10.05 13.56
C LYS A 84 25.74 11.55 13.43
N ASN A 85 24.73 12.42 13.29
CA ASN A 85 24.93 13.87 13.29
C ASN A 85 25.11 14.45 14.70
N GLU A 86 24.51 13.84 15.72
CA GLU A 86 24.72 14.24 17.14
C GLU A 86 26.10 13.82 17.65
N ASP A 87 26.61 12.65 17.22
CA ASP A 87 27.94 12.17 17.62
C ASP A 87 29.10 12.90 16.91
N GLY A 88 28.81 13.67 15.86
CA GLY A 88 29.79 14.38 15.03
C GLY A 88 29.90 15.88 15.32
N GLN A 89 29.17 16.38 16.32
CA GLN A 89 29.17 17.77 16.76
C GLN A 89 29.83 17.90 18.14
#